data_AF-A0A2T0T2R2-F1
#
_entry.id   AF-A0A2T0T2R2-F1
#
_cell.length_a   1.000
_cell.length_b   1.000
_cell.length_c   1.000
_cell.angle_alpha   90.00
_cell.angle_beta   90.00
_cell.angle_gamma   90.00
#
_symmetry.space_group_name_H-M   'P 1'
#
loop_
_entity.id
_entity.type
_entity.pdbx_description
1 polymer ?
#
loop_
_entity_poly.entity_id
_entity_poly.type
_entity_poly.pdbx_seq_one_letter_code
_entity_poly.pdbx_strand_id
1 'polypeptide(L)'
;MQQPTYPDFLSSIKTRIQQAQYDALKVVNQQLIGLYWDMGRMIVEKQETEGWGKSVVEQLSKDLQAEFPGISGFSTANLWRMRSFFLTYRDIPNLAPLVREIAWSHNVLILEKCKDDLQREFYLKMTRKFGWTKNVLANQLAGQAYEKYLLNQTNFEQTVPETYRQQAKLAVKDEYTFGFLELATSHSESELENAIIRNVRRFLLEMAGPSLRRVLCLSGESIPAGSRWAGVLYRFATLPS
;
A
#
# COMPACT_ATOMS: atom_id res chain seq x y z
N MET A 1 -0.37 8.12 41.64
CA MET A 1 -0.54 7.87 40.19
C MET A 1 -1.24 9.09 39.62
N GLN A 2 -0.59 9.87 38.76
CA GLN A 2 -1.24 11.02 38.11
C GLN A 2 -2.31 10.50 37.14
N GLN A 3 -3.50 11.11 37.19
CA GLN A 3 -4.57 10.81 36.24
C GLN A 3 -4.15 11.32 34.84
N PRO A 4 -4.39 10.55 33.77
CA PRO A 4 -4.03 10.97 32.41
C PRO A 4 -4.71 12.29 32.06
N THR A 5 -3.97 13.22 31.45
CA THR A 5 -4.53 14.50 31.06
C THR A 5 -5.48 14.32 29.86
N TYR A 6 -6.41 15.26 29.65
CA TYR A 6 -7.30 15.21 28.49
C TYR A 6 -6.52 15.10 27.14
N PRO A 7 -5.39 15.81 26.93
CA PRO A 7 -4.53 15.58 25.77
C PRO A 7 -4.03 14.13 25.61
N ASP A 8 -3.62 13.47 26.70
CA ASP A 8 -3.18 12.06 26.66
C ASP A 8 -4.33 11.13 26.29
N PHE A 9 -5.51 11.37 26.86
CA PHE A 9 -6.73 10.65 26.51
C PHE A 9 -7.09 10.84 25.03
N LEU A 10 -7.10 12.08 24.54
CA LEU A 10 -7.38 12.37 23.13
C LEU A 10 -6.37 11.70 22.19
N SER A 11 -5.09 11.72 22.53
CA SER A 11 -4.03 11.02 21.80
C SER A 11 -4.31 9.51 21.73
N SER A 12 -4.65 8.89 22.87
CA SER A 12 -4.97 7.46 22.93
C SER A 12 -6.16 7.07 22.05
N ILE A 13 -7.20 7.91 22.00
CA ILE A 13 -8.38 7.69 21.13
C ILE A 13 -7.99 7.84 19.65
N LYS A 14 -7.21 8.86 19.29
CA LYS A 14 -6.72 9.04 17.92
C LYS A 14 -5.90 7.83 17.46
N THR A 15 -4.95 7.38 18.27
CA THR A 15 -4.15 6.17 17.99
C THR A 15 -5.04 4.94 17.82
N ARG A 16 -6.06 4.76 18.67
CA ARG A 16 -6.98 3.63 18.56
C ARG A 16 -7.80 3.67 17.27
N ILE A 17 -8.25 4.86 16.84
CA ILE A 17 -8.96 5.06 15.57
C ILE A 17 -8.05 4.73 14.39
N GLN A 18 -6.83 5.26 14.37
CA GLN A 18 -5.85 5.01 13.31
C GLN A 18 -5.52 3.51 13.22
N GLN A 19 -5.31 2.83 14.35
CA GLN A 19 -5.04 1.39 14.39
C GLN A 19 -6.21 0.59 13.82
N ALA A 20 -7.45 0.90 14.21
CA ALA A 20 -8.63 0.21 13.70
C ALA A 20 -8.79 0.40 12.17
N GLN A 21 -8.50 1.59 11.66
CA GLN A 21 -8.49 1.85 10.22
C GLN A 21 -7.40 1.06 9.50
N TYR A 22 -6.19 1.03 10.06
CA TYR A 22 -5.07 0.27 9.51
C TYR A 22 -5.38 -1.23 9.44
N ASP A 23 -5.93 -1.80 10.52
CA ASP A 23 -6.28 -3.22 10.59
C ASP A 23 -7.35 -3.58 9.55
N ALA A 24 -8.37 -2.72 9.38
CA ALA A 24 -9.40 -2.90 8.36
C ALA A 24 -8.80 -2.87 6.94
N LEU A 25 -7.93 -1.90 6.65
CA LEU A 25 -7.27 -1.79 5.35
C LEU A 25 -6.38 -2.99 5.04
N LYS A 26 -5.72 -3.57 6.04
CA LYS A 26 -4.90 -4.77 5.88
C LYS A 26 -5.73 -5.97 5.44
N VAL A 27 -6.90 -6.18 6.06
CA VAL A 27 -7.83 -7.25 5.69
C VAL A 27 -8.38 -7.02 4.28
N VAL A 28 -8.81 -5.80 3.97
CA VAL A 28 -9.31 -5.44 2.63
C VAL A 28 -8.23 -5.68 1.57
N ASN A 29 -6.98 -5.29 1.83
CA ASN A 29 -5.87 -5.53 0.91
C ASN A 29 -5.67 -7.03 0.65
N GLN A 30 -5.67 -7.85 1.69
CA GLN A 30 -5.52 -9.31 1.53
C GLN A 30 -6.62 -9.90 0.65
N GLN A 31 -7.87 -9.48 0.84
CA GLN A 31 -8.99 -9.92 0.00
C GLN A 31 -8.87 -9.43 -1.44
N LEU A 32 -8.45 -8.18 -1.65
CA LEU A 32 -8.25 -7.62 -2.99
C LEU A 32 -7.14 -8.34 -3.76
N ILE A 33 -5.99 -8.59 -3.11
CA ILE A 33 -4.89 -9.32 -3.73
C ILE A 33 -5.29 -10.78 -3.99
N GLY A 34 -6.07 -11.39 -3.09
CA GLY A 34 -6.64 -12.72 -3.30
C GLY A 34 -7.55 -12.79 -4.53
N LEU A 35 -8.48 -11.83 -4.66
CA LEU A 35 -9.35 -11.73 -5.83
C LEU A 35 -8.54 -11.59 -7.13
N TYR A 36 -7.54 -10.70 -7.15
CA TYR A 36 -6.71 -10.50 -8.34
C TYR A 36 -5.86 -11.72 -8.69
N TRP A 37 -5.39 -12.45 -7.69
CA TRP A 37 -4.74 -13.74 -7.89
C TRP A 37 -5.70 -14.74 -8.56
N ASP A 38 -6.91 -14.89 -8.02
CA ASP A 38 -7.90 -15.84 -8.53
C ASP A 38 -8.36 -15.49 -9.94
N MET A 39 -8.59 -14.20 -10.23
CA MET A 39 -8.90 -13.74 -11.59
C MET A 39 -7.75 -14.05 -12.55
N GLY A 40 -6.50 -13.84 -12.13
CA GLY A 40 -5.33 -14.22 -12.91
C GLY A 40 -5.27 -15.71 -13.21
N ARG A 41 -5.56 -16.56 -12.21
CA ARG A 41 -5.67 -18.02 -12.37
C ARG A 41 -6.74 -18.39 -13.39
N MET A 42 -7.96 -17.88 -13.22
CA MET A 42 -9.09 -18.19 -14.11
C MET A 42 -8.81 -17.78 -15.56
N ILE A 43 -8.16 -16.63 -15.77
CA ILE A 43 -7.74 -16.20 -17.10
C ILE A 43 -6.76 -17.22 -17.69
N VAL A 44 -5.71 -17.61 -16.94
CA VAL A 44 -4.71 -18.57 -17.43
C VAL A 44 -5.34 -19.93 -17.76
N GLU A 45 -6.18 -20.46 -16.86
CA GLU A 45 -6.89 -21.72 -17.07
C GLU A 45 -7.69 -21.69 -18.38
N LYS A 46 -8.45 -20.62 -18.62
CA LYS A 46 -9.24 -20.47 -19.85
C LYS A 46 -8.39 -20.29 -21.10
N GLN A 47 -7.22 -19.66 -20.99
CA GLN A 47 -6.28 -19.61 -22.11
C GLN A 47 -5.71 -20.97 -22.46
N GLU A 48 -5.42 -21.80 -21.47
CA GLU A 48 -4.89 -23.15 -21.65
C GLU A 48 -5.95 -24.12 -22.18
N THR A 49 -7.19 -24.04 -21.70
CA THR A 49 -8.26 -24.98 -22.09
C THR A 49 -9.02 -24.58 -23.36
N GLU A 50 -9.21 -23.28 -23.59
CA GLU A 50 -10.09 -22.76 -24.66
C GLU A 50 -9.33 -21.86 -25.67
N GLY A 51 -8.03 -21.64 -25.48
CA GLY A 51 -7.22 -20.83 -26.41
C GLY A 51 -7.56 -19.34 -26.40
N TRP A 52 -8.10 -18.81 -25.29
CA TRP A 52 -8.54 -17.42 -25.20
C TRP A 52 -7.44 -16.42 -25.54
N GLY A 53 -7.66 -15.64 -26.59
CA GLY A 53 -6.76 -14.59 -27.05
C GLY A 53 -7.06 -13.22 -26.44
N LYS A 54 -6.43 -12.19 -27.03
CA LYS A 54 -6.58 -10.78 -26.62
C LYS A 54 -8.02 -10.26 -26.66
N SER A 55 -8.78 -10.65 -27.69
CA SER A 55 -10.17 -10.21 -27.87
C SER A 55 -11.09 -10.65 -26.74
N VAL A 56 -10.89 -11.86 -26.19
CA VAL A 56 -11.73 -12.38 -25.11
C VAL A 56 -11.48 -11.62 -23.81
N VAL A 57 -10.22 -11.31 -23.51
CA VAL A 57 -9.86 -10.50 -22.32
C VAL A 57 -10.39 -9.06 -22.45
N GLU A 58 -10.40 -8.50 -23.66
CA GLU A 58 -11.01 -7.19 -23.92
C GLU A 58 -12.53 -7.20 -23.73
N GLN A 59 -13.21 -8.26 -24.17
CA GLN A 59 -14.64 -8.42 -23.94
C GLN A 59 -14.95 -8.59 -22.45
N LEU A 60 -14.23 -9.47 -21.75
CA LEU A 60 -14.36 -9.67 -20.31
C LEU A 60 -14.19 -8.35 -19.53
N SER A 61 -13.19 -7.53 -19.90
CA SER A 61 -12.98 -6.20 -19.32
C SER A 61 -14.18 -5.27 -19.50
N LYS A 62 -14.82 -5.28 -20.69
CA LYS A 62 -16.02 -4.47 -20.95
C LYS A 62 -17.20 -4.98 -20.13
N ASP A 63 -17.42 -6.28 -20.12
CA ASP A 63 -18.54 -6.91 -19.41
C ASP A 63 -18.45 -6.66 -17.90
N LEU A 64 -17.26 -6.83 -17.31
CA LEU A 64 -17.02 -6.56 -15.89
C LEU A 64 -17.22 -5.08 -15.54
N GLN A 65 -16.77 -4.15 -16.38
CA GLN A 65 -16.97 -2.72 -16.13
C GLN A 65 -18.43 -2.29 -16.28
N ALA A 66 -19.19 -2.96 -17.15
CA ALA A 66 -20.62 -2.73 -17.32
C ALA A 66 -21.42 -3.28 -16.13
N GLU A 67 -21.08 -4.47 -15.65
CA GLU A 67 -21.74 -5.13 -14.52
C GLU A 67 -21.42 -4.44 -13.17
N PHE A 68 -20.19 -3.93 -13.02
CA PHE A 68 -19.71 -3.30 -11.79
C PHE A 68 -19.35 -1.83 -11.98
N PRO A 69 -20.33 -0.94 -12.30
CA PRO A 69 -20.06 0.45 -12.57
C PRO A 69 -19.52 1.17 -11.32
N GLY A 70 -18.46 1.96 -11.50
CA GLY A 70 -17.81 2.71 -10.42
C GLY A 70 -16.75 1.92 -9.64
N ILE A 71 -16.60 0.61 -9.87
CA ILE A 71 -15.52 -0.18 -9.31
C ILE A 71 -14.30 -0.11 -10.24
N SER A 72 -13.19 0.42 -9.74
CA SER A 72 -11.93 0.46 -10.48
C SER A 72 -11.18 -0.88 -10.37
N GLY A 73 -10.34 -1.18 -11.37
CA GLY A 73 -9.49 -2.39 -11.37
C GLY A 73 -9.83 -3.42 -12.45
N PHE A 74 -10.90 -3.26 -13.22
CA PHE A 74 -11.30 -4.21 -14.27
C PHE A 74 -10.93 -3.76 -15.69
N SER A 75 -9.97 -2.87 -15.84
CA SER A 75 -9.46 -2.50 -17.17
C SER A 75 -8.70 -3.68 -17.81
N THR A 76 -8.70 -3.75 -19.14
CA THR A 76 -8.01 -4.80 -19.89
C THR A 76 -6.54 -4.91 -19.47
N ALA A 77 -5.86 -3.77 -19.31
CA ALA A 77 -4.48 -3.73 -18.85
C ALA A 77 -4.30 -4.32 -17.44
N ASN A 78 -5.26 -4.07 -16.53
CA ASN A 78 -5.18 -4.64 -15.20
C ASN A 78 -5.48 -6.14 -15.19
N LEU A 79 -6.40 -6.64 -16.03
CA LEU A 79 -6.62 -8.09 -16.19
C LEU A 79 -5.36 -8.80 -16.70
N TRP A 80 -4.63 -8.20 -17.64
CA TRP A 80 -3.32 -8.72 -18.05
C TRP A 80 -2.29 -8.70 -16.91
N ARG A 81 -2.30 -7.67 -16.05
CA ARG A 81 -1.46 -7.66 -14.85
C ARG A 81 -1.84 -8.74 -13.85
N MET A 82 -3.12 -9.00 -13.63
CA MET A 82 -3.60 -10.09 -12.77
C MET A 82 -3.12 -11.45 -13.30
N ARG A 83 -3.24 -11.68 -14.61
CA ARG A 83 -2.70 -12.87 -15.27
C ARG A 83 -1.19 -13.00 -15.05
N SER A 84 -0.41 -11.96 -15.35
CA SER A 84 1.04 -11.98 -15.15
C SER A 84 1.41 -12.17 -13.69
N PHE A 85 0.68 -11.55 -12.76
CA PHE A 85 0.87 -11.71 -11.32
C PHE A 85 0.70 -13.17 -10.89
N PHE A 86 -0.36 -13.83 -11.34
CA PHE A 86 -0.56 -15.26 -11.08
C PHE A 86 0.58 -16.11 -11.66
N LEU A 87 0.91 -15.93 -12.95
CA LEU A 87 1.98 -16.71 -13.60
C LEU A 87 3.35 -16.53 -12.94
N THR A 88 3.68 -15.31 -12.50
CA THR A 88 4.98 -15.03 -11.87
C THR A 88 5.10 -15.68 -10.51
N TYR A 89 4.03 -15.76 -9.72
CA TYR A 89 4.13 -16.16 -8.33
C TYR A 89 3.55 -17.56 -8.03
N ARG A 90 2.78 -18.18 -8.94
CA ARG A 90 2.12 -19.48 -8.69
C ARG A 90 3.09 -20.61 -8.29
N ASP A 91 4.29 -20.58 -8.86
CA ASP A 91 5.31 -21.62 -8.67
C ASP A 91 6.39 -21.20 -7.64
N ILE A 92 6.15 -20.10 -6.90
CA ILE A 92 7.10 -19.54 -5.92
C ILE A 92 6.45 -19.46 -4.53
N PRO A 93 6.45 -20.56 -3.75
CA PRO A 93 5.73 -20.67 -2.47
C PRO A 93 6.12 -19.59 -1.46
N ASN A 94 7.37 -19.16 -1.47
CA ASN A 94 7.91 -18.19 -0.51
C ASN A 94 7.42 -16.75 -0.78
N LEU A 95 7.05 -16.41 -2.01
CA LEU A 95 6.61 -15.07 -2.38
C LEU A 95 5.10 -14.88 -2.28
N ALA A 96 4.32 -15.95 -2.46
CA ALA A 96 2.86 -15.89 -2.40
C ALA A 96 2.29 -15.28 -1.09
N PRO A 97 2.84 -15.55 0.11
CA PRO A 97 2.42 -14.87 1.33
C PRO A 97 2.84 -13.40 1.37
N LEU A 98 4.05 -13.07 0.89
CA LEU A 98 4.59 -11.72 0.92
C LEU A 98 3.78 -10.76 0.05
N VAL A 99 3.42 -11.18 -1.16
CA VAL A 99 2.66 -10.33 -2.09
C VAL A 99 1.27 -9.97 -1.57
N ARG A 100 0.64 -10.82 -0.74
CA ARG A 100 -0.68 -10.56 -0.12
C ARG A 100 -0.64 -9.48 0.96
N GLU A 101 0.53 -9.25 1.56
CA GLU A 101 0.73 -8.20 2.56
C GLU A 101 1.05 -6.84 1.93
N ILE A 102 1.33 -6.82 0.62
CA ILE A 102 1.74 -5.64 -0.12
C ILE A 102 0.56 -5.12 -0.97
N ALA A 103 0.44 -3.79 -1.08
CA ALA A 103 -0.64 -3.19 -1.88
C ALA A 103 -0.47 -3.44 -3.38
N TRP A 104 -1.57 -3.58 -4.11
CA TRP A 104 -1.57 -3.96 -5.54
C TRP A 104 -0.64 -3.10 -6.40
N SER A 105 -0.64 -1.79 -6.19
CA SER A 105 0.20 -0.87 -6.96
C SER A 105 1.70 -1.10 -6.77
N HIS A 106 2.13 -1.60 -5.61
CA HIS A 106 3.52 -1.97 -5.35
C HIS A 106 3.84 -3.32 -5.99
N ASN A 107 2.93 -4.28 -5.89
CA ASN A 107 3.05 -5.58 -6.56
C ASN A 107 3.20 -5.42 -8.07
N VAL A 108 2.38 -4.57 -8.71
CA VAL A 108 2.50 -4.24 -10.13
C VAL A 108 3.85 -3.62 -10.45
N LEU A 109 4.32 -2.69 -9.63
CA LEU A 109 5.60 -2.03 -9.86
C LEU A 109 6.78 -3.02 -9.77
N ILE A 110 6.76 -3.91 -8.78
CA ILE A 110 7.76 -4.97 -8.61
C ILE A 110 7.69 -5.96 -9.78
N LEU A 111 6.49 -6.37 -10.18
CA LEU A 111 6.24 -7.27 -11.30
C LEU A 111 6.78 -6.71 -12.63
N GLU A 112 6.55 -5.43 -12.89
CA GLU A 112 6.94 -4.78 -14.16
C GLU A 112 8.43 -4.40 -14.21
N LYS A 113 9.09 -4.21 -13.06
CA LYS A 113 10.47 -3.66 -13.00
C LYS A 113 11.53 -4.68 -12.61
N CYS A 114 11.19 -5.71 -11.85
CA CYS A 114 12.16 -6.69 -11.38
C CYS A 114 12.38 -7.79 -12.43
N LYS A 115 13.63 -8.22 -12.58
CA LYS A 115 14.04 -9.20 -13.59
C LYS A 115 13.89 -10.63 -13.07
N ASP A 116 14.41 -10.89 -11.88
CA ASP A 116 14.47 -12.20 -11.26
C ASP A 116 13.73 -12.25 -9.91
N ASP A 117 13.56 -13.46 -9.39
CA ASP A 117 12.78 -13.70 -8.18
C ASP A 117 13.47 -13.22 -6.90
N LEU A 118 14.80 -13.21 -6.87
CA LEU A 118 15.56 -12.70 -5.72
C LEU A 118 15.41 -11.19 -5.60
N GLN A 119 15.45 -10.47 -6.73
CA GLN A 119 15.17 -9.04 -6.77
C GLN A 119 13.73 -8.75 -6.31
N ARG A 120 12.74 -9.52 -6.78
CA ARG A 120 11.35 -9.39 -6.32
C ARG A 120 11.23 -9.61 -4.81
N GLU A 121 11.84 -10.67 -4.30
CA GLU A 121 11.86 -10.99 -2.87
C GLU A 121 12.45 -9.85 -2.03
N PHE A 122 13.59 -9.30 -2.47
CA PHE A 122 14.23 -8.18 -1.81
C PHE A 122 13.28 -6.99 -1.70
N TYR A 123 12.71 -6.52 -2.81
CA TYR A 123 11.83 -5.35 -2.80
C TYR A 123 10.55 -5.61 -1.99
N LEU A 124 9.95 -6.81 -2.08
CA LEU A 124 8.79 -7.19 -1.26
C LEU A 124 9.10 -7.13 0.24
N LYS A 125 10.24 -7.72 0.67
CA LYS A 125 10.67 -7.70 2.08
C LYS A 125 10.97 -6.30 2.56
N MET A 126 11.65 -5.48 1.76
CA MET A 126 12.01 -4.11 2.13
C MET A 126 10.77 -3.21 2.20
N THR A 127 9.83 -3.33 1.25
CA THR A 127 8.54 -2.62 1.31
C THR A 127 7.76 -2.99 2.55
N ARG A 128 7.65 -4.29 2.89
CA ARG A 128 7.00 -4.75 4.13
C ARG A 128 7.70 -4.20 5.38
N LYS A 129 9.03 -4.28 5.43
CA LYS A 129 9.82 -3.93 6.62
C LYS A 129 9.82 -2.43 6.92
N PHE A 130 9.96 -1.61 5.89
CA PHE A 130 10.11 -0.15 6.04
C PHE A 130 8.84 0.64 5.70
N GLY A 131 7.76 -0.05 5.32
CA GLY A 131 6.49 0.60 4.97
C GLY A 131 6.63 1.55 3.77
N TRP A 132 7.46 1.21 2.78
CA TRP A 132 7.69 2.08 1.63
C TRP A 132 6.39 2.41 0.91
N THR A 133 6.14 3.69 0.71
CA THR A 133 5.09 4.13 -0.21
C THR A 133 5.46 3.77 -1.64
N LYS A 134 4.48 3.80 -2.55
CA LYS A 134 4.69 3.47 -3.97
C LYS A 134 5.80 4.33 -4.59
N ASN A 135 5.85 5.61 -4.24
CA ASN A 135 6.86 6.55 -4.75
C ASN A 135 8.24 6.24 -4.21
N VAL A 136 8.34 5.92 -2.90
CA VAL A 136 9.61 5.49 -2.31
C VAL A 136 10.09 4.22 -2.98
N LEU A 137 9.24 3.20 -3.14
CA LEU A 137 9.59 1.97 -3.85
C LEU A 137 10.04 2.24 -5.29
N ALA A 138 9.36 3.13 -6.02
CA ALA A 138 9.76 3.52 -7.38
C ALA A 138 11.16 4.17 -7.40
N ASN A 139 11.44 5.05 -6.44
CA ASN A 139 12.75 5.67 -6.30
C ASN A 139 13.83 4.63 -5.95
N GLN A 140 13.53 3.65 -5.09
CA GLN A 140 14.46 2.57 -4.73
C GLN A 140 14.72 1.60 -5.90
N LEU A 141 13.72 1.35 -6.75
CA LEU A 141 13.89 0.60 -7.99
C LEU A 141 14.73 1.37 -9.00
N ALA A 142 14.45 2.65 -9.21
CA ALA A 142 15.22 3.52 -10.11
C ALA A 142 16.67 3.68 -9.64
N GLY A 143 16.87 3.77 -8.32
CA GLY A 143 18.17 3.88 -7.67
C GLY A 143 18.94 2.57 -7.55
N GLN A 144 18.42 1.45 -8.10
CA GLN A 144 19.06 0.13 -8.08
C GLN A 144 19.47 -0.32 -6.66
N ALA A 145 18.56 -0.13 -5.70
CA ALA A 145 18.80 -0.44 -4.30
C ALA A 145 19.16 -1.93 -4.08
N TYR A 146 18.62 -2.84 -4.89
CA TYR A 146 18.96 -4.26 -4.84
C TYR A 146 20.42 -4.52 -5.25
N GLU A 147 20.84 -3.96 -6.37
CA GLU A 147 22.20 -4.10 -6.89
C GLU A 147 23.21 -3.47 -5.93
N LYS A 148 22.90 -2.30 -5.38
CA LYS A 148 23.70 -1.67 -4.32
C LYS A 148 23.74 -2.51 -3.06
N TYR A 149 22.63 -3.13 -2.68
CA TYR A 149 22.59 -4.04 -1.54
C TYR A 149 23.51 -5.24 -1.77
N LEU A 150 23.49 -5.86 -2.96
CA LEU A 150 24.40 -6.95 -3.33
C LEU A 150 25.87 -6.51 -3.41
N LEU A 151 26.15 -5.36 -4.02
CA LEU A 151 27.50 -4.80 -4.14
C LEU A 151 28.04 -4.36 -2.77
N ASN A 152 27.18 -3.98 -1.82
CA ASN A 152 27.56 -3.68 -0.45
C ASN A 152 27.68 -4.94 0.42
N GLN A 153 27.42 -6.13 -0.12
CA GLN A 153 27.84 -7.41 0.50
C GLN A 153 29.34 -7.70 0.23
N THR A 154 30.16 -6.66 0.08
CA THR A 154 31.52 -6.74 -0.45
C THR A 154 32.52 -7.29 0.56
N ASN A 155 33.10 -8.44 0.20
CA ASN A 155 34.54 -8.77 0.15
C ASN A 155 35.50 -8.40 1.31
N PHE A 156 35.04 -8.01 2.50
CA PHE A 156 35.92 -7.74 3.64
C PHE A 156 36.90 -8.89 3.93
N GLU A 157 36.44 -10.12 3.75
CA GLU A 157 37.24 -11.35 3.90
C GLU A 157 38.43 -11.41 2.93
N GLN A 158 38.28 -10.81 1.74
CA GLN A 158 39.24 -10.93 0.62
C GLN A 158 40.10 -9.69 0.40
N THR A 159 39.65 -8.50 0.82
CA THR A 159 40.30 -7.22 0.45
C THR A 159 40.81 -6.42 1.65
N VAL A 160 40.36 -6.73 2.87
CA VAL A 160 40.80 -6.06 4.10
C VAL A 160 41.62 -7.04 4.96
N PRO A 161 42.82 -6.64 5.45
CA PRO A 161 43.60 -7.46 6.37
C PRO A 161 42.76 -7.88 7.58
N GLU A 162 42.91 -9.13 8.03
CA GLU A 162 42.13 -9.77 9.10
C GLU A 162 41.90 -8.86 10.32
N THR A 163 42.93 -8.10 10.69
CA THR A 163 42.97 -7.16 11.82
C THR A 163 41.96 -6.01 11.73
N TYR A 164 41.63 -5.56 10.53
CA TYR A 164 40.76 -4.38 10.31
C TYR A 164 39.37 -4.75 9.82
N ARG A 165 39.09 -6.03 9.57
CA ARG A 165 37.78 -6.47 9.05
C ARG A 165 36.62 -6.12 9.97
N GLN A 166 36.81 -6.27 11.28
CA GLN A 166 35.76 -5.95 12.26
C GLN A 166 35.53 -4.43 12.34
N GLN A 167 36.59 -3.63 12.34
CA GLN A 167 36.47 -2.17 12.32
C GLN A 167 35.88 -1.64 11.00
N ALA A 168 36.24 -2.23 9.86
CA ALA A 168 35.68 -1.86 8.56
C ALA A 168 34.20 -2.27 8.43
N LYS A 169 33.84 -3.48 8.91
CA LYS A 169 32.45 -3.94 9.02
C LYS A 169 31.64 -3.03 9.96
N LEU A 170 32.21 -2.56 11.06
CA LEU A 170 31.56 -1.67 12.04
C LEU A 170 31.46 -0.22 11.55
N ALA A 171 32.51 0.33 10.92
CA ALA A 171 32.50 1.67 10.35
C ALA A 171 31.46 1.81 9.22
N VAL A 172 31.35 0.81 8.34
CA VAL A 172 30.30 0.76 7.32
C VAL A 172 28.91 0.58 7.94
N LYS A 173 28.79 -0.08 9.11
CA LYS A 173 27.50 -0.22 9.80
C LYS A 173 27.07 1.08 10.49
N ASP A 174 28.01 1.83 11.05
CA ASP A 174 27.76 3.08 11.76
C ASP A 174 27.56 4.28 10.80
N GLU A 175 28.27 4.33 9.67
CA GLU A 175 28.15 5.43 8.70
C GLU A 175 26.88 5.31 7.83
N TYR A 176 26.37 4.09 7.59
CA TYR A 176 25.16 3.86 6.77
C TYR A 176 23.83 3.90 7.53
N THR A 177 23.85 4.08 8.86
CA THR A 177 22.64 4.40 9.61
C THR A 177 22.20 5.86 9.39
N PHE A 178 23.08 6.72 8.85
CA PHE A 178 22.83 8.16 8.72
C PHE A 178 22.46 8.63 7.29
N GLY A 179 22.95 8.01 6.21
CA GLY A 179 22.65 8.47 4.84
C GLY A 179 21.26 8.13 4.28
N PHE A 180 20.49 7.26 4.94
CA PHE A 180 19.15 6.84 4.49
C PHE A 180 18.01 7.66 5.14
N LEU A 181 18.30 8.41 6.22
CA LEU A 181 17.32 9.24 6.95
C LEU A 181 17.31 10.71 6.50
N GLU A 182 18.32 11.19 5.77
CA GLU A 182 18.44 12.62 5.42
C GLU A 182 17.84 13.04 4.07
N LEU A 183 17.04 12.20 3.41
CA LEU A 183 16.25 12.62 2.23
C LEU A 183 14.74 12.37 2.39
N ALA A 184 14.23 12.62 3.60
CA ALA A 184 12.81 12.89 3.82
C ALA A 184 12.57 14.13 4.69
N THR A 185 13.45 15.14 4.65
CA THR A 185 13.05 16.50 5.07
C THR A 185 12.32 17.17 3.91
N SER A 186 11.04 16.85 3.74
CA SER A 186 10.01 17.76 3.19
C SER A 186 8.64 17.09 3.08
N HIS A 187 8.16 16.40 4.12
CA HIS A 187 6.72 16.35 4.40
C HIS A 187 6.57 16.25 5.91
N SER A 188 5.85 17.21 6.52
CA SER A 188 5.53 17.08 7.94
C SER A 188 4.69 15.81 8.12
N GLU A 189 4.93 15.06 9.18
CA GLU A 189 4.20 13.84 9.54
C GLU A 189 2.66 14.06 9.48
N SER A 190 2.21 15.29 9.77
CA SER A 190 0.84 15.78 9.61
C SER A 190 0.35 15.79 8.16
N GLU A 191 1.16 16.15 7.17
CA GLU A 191 0.78 16.12 5.75
C GLU A 191 0.63 14.70 5.22
N LEU A 192 1.49 13.77 5.67
CA LEU A 192 1.42 12.36 5.32
C LEU A 192 0.19 11.69 5.94
N GLU A 193 -0.06 11.95 7.22
CA GLU A 193 -1.27 11.49 7.91
C GLU A 193 -2.54 12.01 7.21
N ASN A 194 -2.57 13.30 6.89
CA ASN A 194 -3.69 13.92 6.18
C ASN A 194 -3.86 13.35 4.76
N ALA A 195 -2.77 13.03 4.05
CA ALA A 195 -2.83 12.42 2.73
C ALA A 195 -3.39 10.99 2.77
N ILE A 196 -3.01 10.21 3.79
CA ILE A 196 -3.53 8.85 4.00
C ILE A 196 -5.01 8.90 4.38
N ILE A 197 -5.40 9.77 5.32
CA ILE A 197 -6.80 9.94 5.74
C ILE A 197 -7.68 10.39 4.55
N ARG A 198 -7.20 11.32 3.71
CA ARG A 198 -7.94 11.75 2.51
C ARG A 198 -8.14 10.63 1.51
N ASN A 199 -7.12 9.80 1.27
CA ASN A 199 -7.19 8.71 0.31
C ASN A 199 -8.07 7.55 0.81
N VAL A 200 -7.98 7.22 2.10
CA VAL A 200 -8.86 6.23 2.74
C VAL A 200 -10.31 6.71 2.74
N ARG A 201 -10.54 7.99 3.06
CA ARG A 201 -11.89 8.59 3.01
C ARG A 201 -12.48 8.57 1.60
N ARG A 202 -11.69 8.89 0.58
CA ARG A 202 -12.12 8.82 -0.83
C ARG A 202 -12.46 7.39 -1.23
N PHE A 203 -11.61 6.43 -0.89
CA PHE A 203 -11.85 5.02 -1.16
C PHE A 203 -13.12 4.49 -0.47
N LEU A 204 -13.34 4.83 0.80
CA LEU A 204 -14.55 4.45 1.54
C LEU A 204 -15.82 5.11 0.96
N LEU A 205 -15.73 6.36 0.48
CA LEU A 205 -16.83 7.05 -0.20
C LEU A 205 -17.15 6.45 -1.57
N GLU A 206 -16.14 5.95 -2.29
CA GLU A 206 -16.29 5.26 -3.57
C GLU A 206 -16.90 3.87 -3.38
N MET A 207 -16.58 3.16 -2.28
CA MET A 207 -17.11 1.82 -1.99
C MET A 207 -18.50 1.81 -1.33
N ALA A 208 -18.90 2.89 -0.65
CA ALA A 208 -20.14 2.92 0.15
C ALA A 208 -21.44 3.12 -0.64
N GLY A 209 -21.37 3.32 -1.95
CA GLY A 209 -22.54 3.47 -2.83
C GLY A 209 -23.47 4.66 -2.49
N PRO A 210 -24.54 4.88 -3.27
CA PRO A 210 -25.46 6.01 -3.10
C PRO A 210 -26.18 6.04 -1.74
N SER A 211 -26.30 4.89 -1.09
CA SER A 211 -27.05 4.68 0.15
C SER A 211 -26.40 5.35 1.38
N LEU A 212 -25.06 5.41 1.43
CA LEU A 212 -24.30 6.09 2.49
C LEU A 212 -23.99 7.55 2.16
N ARG A 213 -24.08 7.93 0.88
CA ARG A 213 -24.00 9.33 0.45
C ARG A 213 -25.10 10.17 1.08
N ARG A 214 -26.28 9.59 1.36
CA ARG A 214 -27.41 10.26 2.03
C ARG A 214 -27.20 10.45 3.54
N VAL A 215 -26.47 9.56 4.21
CA VAL A 215 -26.12 9.70 5.64
C VAL A 215 -25.00 10.73 5.86
N LEU A 216 -24.12 10.91 4.86
CA LEU A 216 -23.03 11.90 4.91
C LEU A 216 -23.39 13.27 4.29
N CYS A 217 -24.41 13.36 3.42
CA CYS A 217 -24.86 14.63 2.81
C CYS A 217 -25.99 15.35 3.55
N LEU A 218 -26.56 14.79 4.63
CA LEU A 218 -27.54 15.52 5.46
C LEU A 218 -26.86 16.47 6.47
N SER A 219 -25.96 17.32 5.95
CA SER A 219 -25.51 18.54 6.63
C SER A 219 -25.82 19.78 5.77
N GLY A 220 -26.93 19.74 5.02
CA GLY A 220 -27.34 20.75 4.06
C GLY A 220 -28.80 21.17 4.14
N GLU A 221 -29.56 20.75 5.16
CA GLU A 221 -30.92 21.27 5.41
C GLU A 221 -31.06 21.70 6.88
N SER A 222 -31.80 22.79 7.06
CA SER A 222 -31.96 23.55 8.29
C SER A 222 -32.36 22.69 9.49
N ILE A 223 -31.61 22.82 10.58
CA ILE A 223 -31.91 22.19 11.87
C ILE A 223 -33.21 22.81 12.41
N PRO A 224 -34.28 22.01 12.67
CA PRO A 224 -35.49 22.53 13.29
C PRO A 224 -35.19 23.06 14.69
N ALA A 225 -35.67 24.26 14.99
CA ALA A 225 -35.54 24.87 16.30
C ALA A 225 -36.23 23.98 17.36
N GLY A 226 -35.42 23.36 18.23
CA GLY A 226 -35.92 22.47 19.31
C GLY A 226 -35.13 21.18 19.53
N SER A 227 -34.10 20.88 18.72
CA SER A 227 -33.31 19.66 18.90
C SER A 227 -32.22 19.79 19.98
N ARG A 228 -32.16 18.78 20.87
CA ARG A 228 -31.32 18.71 22.09
C ARG A 228 -29.79 18.62 21.83
N TRP A 229 -29.37 18.74 20.57
CA TRP A 229 -27.97 18.61 20.13
C TRP A 229 -27.41 19.88 19.47
N ALA A 230 -28.18 20.98 19.44
CA ALA A 230 -27.78 22.25 18.83
C ALA A 230 -26.45 22.83 19.38
N GLY A 231 -26.11 22.56 20.65
CA GLY A 231 -24.89 23.06 21.27
C GLY A 231 -23.59 22.35 20.85
N VAL A 232 -23.67 21.10 20.38
CA VAL A 232 -22.47 20.30 20.04
C VAL A 232 -22.00 20.56 18.61
N LEU A 233 -22.92 20.91 17.71
CA LEU A 233 -22.62 21.09 16.29
C LEU A 233 -22.09 22.49 15.94
N TYR A 234 -22.31 23.50 16.79
CA TYR A 234 -21.85 24.87 16.52
C TYR A 234 -20.33 25.07 16.70
N ARG A 235 -19.64 24.21 17.46
CA ARG A 235 -18.19 24.33 17.74
C ARG A 235 -17.28 23.71 16.68
N PHE A 236 -17.81 22.94 15.74
CA PHE A 236 -17.01 22.35 14.66
C PHE A 236 -16.95 23.22 13.39
N ALA A 237 -17.77 24.26 13.29
CA ALA A 237 -17.88 25.09 12.09
C ALA A 237 -16.96 26.34 12.07
N THR A 238 -16.16 26.59 13.11
CA THR A 238 -15.45 27.88 13.28
C THR A 238 -13.97 27.78 13.66
N LEU A 239 -13.26 26.72 13.27
CA LEU A 239 -11.79 26.69 13.37
C LEU A 239 -11.15 27.09 12.03
N PRO A 240 -10.24 28.08 11.98
CA PRO A 240 -9.76 28.65 10.73
C PRO A 240 -8.77 27.73 10.00
N SER A 241 -8.70 27.96 8.69
CA SER A 241 -7.87 27.31 7.66
C SER A 241 -6.37 27.24 7.96
#